data_AF-A0A3D1QE59-F1
#
_entry.id   AF-A0A3D1QE59-F1
#
_cell.length_a   1.000
_cell.length_b   1.000
_cell.length_c   1.000
_cell.angle_alpha   90.00
_cell.angle_beta   90.00
_cell.angle_gamma   90.00
#
_symmetry.space_group_name_H-M   'P 1'
#
loop_
_entity.id
_entity.type
_entity.pdbx_description
1 polymer ?
#
loop_
_entity_poly.entity_id
_entity_poly.type
_entity_poly.pdbx_seq_one_letter_code
_entity_poly.pdbx_strand_id
1 'polypeptide(L)'
;MGEYNLPDETESIFFLPQTIFGSLEWKAMEEREYNKGPDALLDELLQQKSWSNVEILWVIKRMISFYGRKEDILKKAPARRLMMNMNDVLRVFYLIMDKIDPELDDNLRSYITNKLSDATWGINQRTREYLYKID
;
A
#
# COMPACT_ATOMS: atom_id res chain seq x y z
N MET A 1 -10.73 21.92 44.45
CA MET A 1 -10.20 22.29 43.13
C MET A 1 -10.18 21.02 42.31
N GLY A 2 -11.16 20.84 41.43
CA GLY A 2 -11.19 19.68 40.53
C GLY A 2 -10.13 19.88 39.46
N GLU A 3 -9.25 18.89 39.31
CA GLU A 3 -8.36 18.81 38.16
C GLU A 3 -9.23 18.75 36.91
N TYR A 4 -9.13 19.80 36.08
CA TYR A 4 -9.66 19.76 34.72
C TYR A 4 -8.79 18.77 33.96
N ASN A 5 -9.27 17.54 33.82
CA ASN A 5 -8.76 16.63 32.80
C ASN A 5 -8.96 17.33 31.45
N LEU A 6 -7.84 17.72 30.84
CA LEU A 6 -7.83 18.12 29.44
C LEU A 6 -8.39 16.94 28.63
N PRO A 7 -9.32 17.18 27.68
CA PRO A 7 -9.82 16.09 26.85
C PRO A 7 -8.65 15.47 26.09
N ASP A 8 -8.56 14.15 26.18
CA ASP A 8 -7.68 13.31 25.35
C ASP A 8 -7.96 13.66 23.88
N GLU A 9 -6.92 14.00 23.12
CA GLU A 9 -7.01 14.41 21.70
C GLU A 9 -7.54 13.28 20.78
N THR A 10 -7.99 12.16 21.35
CA THR A 10 -8.46 10.95 20.68
C THR A 10 -9.98 10.81 20.60
N GLU A 11 -10.78 11.73 21.16
CA GLU A 11 -12.23 11.72 20.92
C GLU A 11 -12.55 12.24 19.50
N SER A 12 -12.63 11.27 18.58
CA SER A 12 -13.32 11.29 17.29
C SER A 12 -14.17 12.55 17.05
N ILE A 13 -13.58 13.55 16.37
CA ILE A 13 -14.23 14.85 16.10
C ILE A 13 -15.53 14.69 15.27
N PHE A 14 -15.73 13.54 14.66
CA PHE A 14 -17.02 13.04 14.19
C PHE A 14 -16.99 11.52 14.40
N PHE A 15 -18.12 10.85 14.61
CA PHE A 15 -18.29 9.37 14.72
C PHE A 15 -17.74 8.54 13.53
N LEU A 16 -16.85 9.11 12.72
CA LEU A 16 -16.08 8.46 11.69
C LEU A 16 -15.00 7.58 12.34
N PRO A 17 -14.87 6.32 11.90
CA PRO A 17 -13.82 5.45 12.38
C PRO A 17 -12.45 6.06 12.06
N GLN A 18 -11.52 5.95 13.01
CA GLN A 18 -10.15 6.44 12.88
C GLN A 18 -9.50 5.76 11.67
N THR A 19 -9.23 6.52 10.61
CA THR A 19 -8.62 5.99 9.39
C THR A 19 -7.10 5.96 9.53
N ILE A 20 -6.45 5.03 8.83
CA ILE A 20 -4.98 5.03 8.69
C ILE A 20 -4.51 6.37 8.10
N PHE A 21 -5.25 6.94 7.15
CA PHE A 21 -4.99 8.29 6.67
C PHE A 21 -5.11 9.31 7.80
N GLY A 22 -4.07 10.12 7.98
CA GLY A 22 -4.01 11.14 9.04
C GLY A 22 -3.40 10.66 10.36
N SER A 23 -3.19 9.35 10.54
CA SER A 23 -2.46 8.77 11.68
C SER A 23 -0.99 9.24 11.71
N LEU A 24 -0.36 9.12 12.88
CA LEU A 24 1.06 9.46 13.06
C LEU A 24 1.95 8.55 12.19
N GLU A 25 1.59 7.27 12.11
CA GLU A 25 2.28 6.27 11.31
C GLU A 25 2.18 6.59 9.81
N TRP A 26 1.03 7.08 9.34
CA TRP A 26 0.88 7.53 7.96
C TRP A 26 1.73 8.76 7.66
N LYS A 27 1.75 9.76 8.56
CA LYS A 27 2.62 10.94 8.39
C LYS A 27 4.09 10.55 8.35
N ALA A 28 4.53 9.63 9.21
CA ALA A 28 5.89 9.10 9.18
C ALA A 28 6.19 8.37 7.86
N MET A 29 5.22 7.66 7.30
CA MET A 29 5.35 7.02 5.99
C MET A 29 5.52 8.06 4.86
N GLU A 30 4.76 9.15 4.89
CA GLU A 30 4.87 10.24 3.92
C GLU A 30 6.21 10.98 4.02
N GLU A 31 6.72 11.19 5.23
CA GLU A 31 8.06 11.74 5.44
C GLU A 31 9.16 10.81 4.91
N ARG A 32 9.04 9.49 5.12
CA ARG A 32 9.95 8.50 4.52
C ARG A 32 9.92 8.56 2.99
N GLU A 33 8.73 8.66 2.39
CA GLU A 33 8.56 8.81 0.94
C GLU A 33 9.23 10.10 0.45
N TYR A 34 9.01 11.23 1.13
CA TYR A 34 9.60 12.51 0.78
C TYR A 34 11.14 12.47 0.79
N ASN A 35 11.72 11.83 1.81
CA ASN A 35 13.18 11.78 1.99
C ASN A 35 13.89 10.82 1.02
N LYS A 36 13.31 9.64 0.74
CA LYS A 36 13.96 8.62 -0.10
C LYS A 36 13.52 8.66 -1.57
N GLY A 37 12.37 9.26 -1.83
CA GLY A 37 11.66 9.09 -3.08
C GLY A 37 10.84 7.78 -3.09
N PRO A 38 9.75 7.75 -3.88
CA PRO A 38 8.77 6.69 -3.80
C PRO A 38 9.25 5.35 -4.40
N ASP A 39 10.22 5.38 -5.32
CA ASP A 39 10.71 4.15 -5.96
C ASP A 39 11.66 3.40 -5.03
N ALA A 40 12.59 4.11 -4.38
CA ALA A 40 13.48 3.53 -3.37
C ALA A 40 12.72 2.99 -2.15
N LEU A 41 11.67 3.69 -1.72
CA LEU A 41 10.80 3.24 -0.63
C LEU A 41 10.04 1.96 -1.01
N LEU A 42 9.52 1.87 -2.23
CA LEU A 42 8.86 0.66 -2.70
C LEU A 42 9.84 -0.52 -2.74
N ASP A 43 11.05 -0.33 -3.24
CA ASP A 43 12.07 -1.38 -3.29
C ASP A 43 12.50 -1.86 -1.90
N GLU A 44 12.54 -0.96 -0.90
CA GLU A 44 12.75 -1.31 0.51
C GLU A 44 11.62 -2.18 1.06
N LEU A 45 10.36 -1.80 0.82
CA LEU A 45 9.20 -2.59 1.29
C LEU A 45 9.19 -3.99 0.66
N LEU A 46 9.54 -4.11 -0.61
CA LEU A 46 9.59 -5.39 -1.32
C LEU A 46 10.63 -6.38 -0.75
N GLN A 47 11.56 -5.92 0.10
CA GLN A 47 12.53 -6.77 0.79
C GLN A 47 12.00 -7.33 2.12
N GLN A 48 10.90 -6.79 2.64
CA GLN A 48 10.33 -7.21 3.91
C GLN A 48 9.48 -8.48 3.77
N LYS A 49 9.48 -9.30 4.82
CA LYS A 49 8.66 -10.54 4.88
C LYS A 49 7.15 -10.25 5.04
N SER A 50 6.81 -9.18 5.75
CA SER A 50 5.44 -8.81 6.09
C SER A 50 5.34 -7.31 6.25
N TRP A 51 4.21 -6.73 5.87
CA TRP A 51 3.94 -5.29 5.95
C TRP A 51 2.93 -4.96 7.05
N SER A 52 3.07 -3.76 7.60
CA SER A 52 2.05 -3.12 8.44
C SER A 52 0.86 -2.64 7.60
N ASN A 53 -0.27 -2.35 8.25
CA ASN A 53 -1.46 -1.83 7.56
C ASN A 53 -1.17 -0.51 6.82
N VAL A 54 -0.31 0.34 7.40
CA VAL A 54 0.15 1.60 6.80
C VAL A 54 0.95 1.35 5.53
N GLU A 55 1.89 0.40 5.56
CA GLU A 55 2.70 0.03 4.40
C GLU A 55 1.86 -0.64 3.30
N ILE A 56 0.95 -1.54 3.67
CA ILE A 56 -0.03 -2.15 2.72
C ILE A 56 -0.81 -1.05 2.01
N LEU A 57 -1.38 -0.12 2.78
CA LEU A 57 -2.19 0.96 2.22
C LEU A 57 -1.35 1.90 1.33
N TRP A 58 -0.11 2.18 1.72
CA TRP A 58 0.82 2.99 0.94
C TRP A 58 1.15 2.32 -0.41
N VAL A 59 1.42 1.00 -0.42
CA VAL A 59 1.67 0.25 -1.66
C VAL A 59 0.44 0.28 -2.56
N ILE A 60 -0.76 0.10 -2.00
CA ILE A 60 -2.02 0.20 -2.76
C ILE A 60 -2.18 1.61 -3.36
N LYS A 61 -1.92 2.68 -2.58
CA LYS A 61 -1.93 4.07 -3.07
C LYS A 61 -0.97 4.25 -4.25
N ARG A 62 0.24 3.69 -4.19
CA ARG A 62 1.20 3.75 -5.31
C ARG A 62 0.67 3.02 -6.53
N MET A 63 0.14 1.82 -6.37
CA MET A 63 -0.43 1.05 -7.49
C MET A 63 -1.56 1.82 -8.18
N ILE A 64 -2.48 2.40 -7.40
CA ILE A 64 -3.57 3.25 -7.92
C ILE A 64 -2.99 4.44 -8.71
N SER A 65 -1.94 5.09 -8.22
CA SER A 65 -1.30 6.19 -8.93
C SER A 65 -0.74 5.75 -10.29
N PHE A 66 -0.04 4.63 -10.35
CA PHE A 66 0.53 4.11 -11.60
C PHE A 66 -0.53 3.69 -12.61
N TYR A 67 -1.53 2.91 -12.18
CA TYR A 67 -2.62 2.52 -13.07
C TYR A 67 -3.49 3.72 -13.48
N GLY A 68 -3.62 4.73 -12.63
CA GLY A 68 -4.37 5.96 -12.91
C GLY A 68 -3.67 6.91 -13.89
N ARG A 69 -2.33 6.95 -13.91
CA ARG A 69 -1.54 7.80 -14.82
C ARG A 69 -1.59 7.35 -16.29
N LYS A 70 -2.08 6.14 -16.57
CA LYS A 70 -2.20 5.57 -17.93
C LYS A 70 -0.90 5.69 -18.73
N GLU A 71 0.24 5.52 -18.08
CA GLU A 71 1.54 5.70 -18.72
C GLU A 71 1.72 4.68 -19.87
N ASP A 72 2.27 5.14 -20.99
CA ASP A 72 2.45 4.31 -22.19
C ASP A 72 3.35 3.09 -21.94
N ILE A 73 4.23 3.15 -20.92
CA ILE A 73 5.08 2.02 -20.55
C ILE A 73 4.27 0.79 -20.13
N LEU A 74 3.12 0.96 -19.48
CA LEU A 74 2.28 -0.17 -19.09
C LEU A 74 1.64 -0.86 -20.30
N LYS A 75 1.57 -0.20 -21.47
CA LYS A 75 1.11 -0.83 -22.71
C LYS A 75 2.10 -1.90 -23.22
N LYS A 76 3.38 -1.79 -22.84
CA LYS A 76 4.41 -2.79 -23.15
C LYS A 76 4.30 -4.03 -22.25
N ALA A 77 3.59 -3.94 -21.12
CA ALA A 77 3.38 -5.08 -20.24
C ALA A 77 2.43 -6.10 -20.88
N PRO A 78 2.74 -7.41 -20.83
CA PRO A 78 1.83 -8.43 -21.35
C PRO A 78 0.45 -8.33 -20.67
N ALA A 79 -0.63 -8.31 -21.46
CA ALA A 79 -1.99 -8.17 -20.95
C ALA A 79 -2.32 -9.22 -19.87
N ARG A 80 -1.85 -10.46 -20.05
CA ARG A 80 -2.00 -11.53 -19.05
C ARG A 80 -1.36 -11.17 -17.71
N ARG A 81 -0.21 -10.48 -17.71
CA ARG A 81 0.46 -10.06 -16.48
C ARG A 81 -0.30 -8.95 -15.77
N LEU A 82 -0.82 -7.97 -16.51
CA LEU A 82 -1.68 -6.93 -15.95
C LEU A 82 -2.96 -7.50 -15.32
N MET A 83 -3.60 -8.48 -15.99
CA MET A 83 -4.76 -9.19 -15.45
C MET A 83 -4.42 -9.97 -14.16
N MET A 84 -3.26 -10.60 -14.09
CA MET A 84 -2.80 -11.27 -12.87
C MET A 84 -2.58 -10.28 -11.73
N ASN A 85 -1.89 -9.16 -11.98
CA ASN A 85 -1.69 -8.12 -10.98
C ASN A 85 -3.03 -7.61 -10.43
N MET A 86 -4.01 -7.36 -11.32
CA MET A 86 -5.34 -6.91 -10.91
C MET A 86 -6.07 -7.97 -10.09
N ASN A 87 -5.99 -9.24 -10.47
CA ASN A 87 -6.58 -10.34 -9.72
C ASN A 87 -5.97 -10.47 -8.31
N ASP A 88 -4.66 -10.30 -8.17
CA ASP A 88 -3.98 -10.33 -6.87
C ASP A 88 -4.42 -9.14 -5.98
N VAL A 89 -4.58 -7.95 -6.56
CA VAL A 89 -5.14 -6.78 -5.85
C VAL A 89 -6.56 -7.05 -5.37
N LEU A 90 -7.46 -7.50 -6.27
CA LEU A 90 -8.85 -7.81 -5.92
C LEU A 90 -8.93 -8.89 -4.84
N ARG A 91 -8.04 -9.88 -4.86
CA ARG A 91 -7.97 -10.93 -3.84
C ARG A 91 -7.57 -10.38 -2.48
N VAL A 92 -6.63 -9.43 -2.43
CA VAL A 92 -6.25 -8.75 -1.19
C VAL A 92 -7.41 -7.90 -0.66
N PHE A 93 -8.09 -7.14 -1.52
CA PHE A 93 -9.29 -6.39 -1.14
C PHE A 93 -10.39 -7.29 -0.58
N TYR A 94 -10.66 -8.42 -1.25
CA TYR A 94 -11.62 -9.42 -0.78
C TYR A 94 -11.27 -9.91 0.62
N LEU A 95 -10.01 -10.28 0.87
CA LEU A 95 -9.57 -10.76 2.19
C LEU A 95 -9.66 -9.70 3.29
N ILE A 96 -9.39 -8.43 2.96
CA ILE A 96 -9.52 -7.32 3.90
C ILE A 96 -11.00 -7.07 4.24
N MET A 97 -11.89 -7.08 3.23
CA MET A 97 -13.33 -6.84 3.44
C MET A 97 -14.06 -8.01 4.13
N ASP A 98 -13.60 -9.24 3.93
CA ASP A 98 -14.16 -10.44 4.58
C ASP A 98 -13.95 -10.44 6.11
N LYS A 99 -12.99 -9.64 6.61
CA LYS A 99 -12.71 -9.49 8.04
C LYS A 99 -13.56 -8.37 8.65
N ILE A 100 -14.42 -8.73 9.60
CA ILE A 100 -15.28 -7.80 10.36
C ILE A 100 -14.46 -6.84 11.26
N ASP A 101 -13.31 -7.29 11.76
CA ASP A 101 -12.33 -6.49 12.52
C ASP A 101 -10.90 -6.93 12.12
N PRO A 102 -10.14 -6.10 11.37
CA PRO A 102 -8.93 -6.54 10.69
C PRO A 102 -7.69 -6.40 11.60
N GLU A 103 -7.68 -7.10 12.73
CA GLU A 103 -6.39 -7.60 13.23
C GLU A 103 -5.92 -8.70 12.28
N LEU A 104 -5.20 -8.29 11.22
CA LEU A 104 -4.55 -9.20 10.31
C LEU A 104 -3.46 -9.94 11.11
N ASP A 105 -3.64 -11.24 11.32
CA ASP A 105 -2.59 -12.09 11.87
C ASP A 105 -1.36 -12.13 10.95
N ASP A 106 -0.22 -12.55 11.48
CA ASP A 106 1.05 -12.56 10.75
C ASP A 106 1.03 -13.40 9.47
N ASN A 107 0.22 -14.46 9.45
CA ASN A 107 0.08 -15.33 8.28
C ASN A 107 -0.66 -14.61 7.16
N LEU A 108 -1.76 -13.94 7.50
CA LEU A 108 -2.56 -13.17 6.56
C LEU A 108 -1.78 -11.95 6.06
N ARG A 109 -1.03 -11.26 6.93
CA ARG A 109 -0.13 -10.17 6.52
C ARG A 109 0.92 -10.66 5.56
N SER A 110 1.60 -11.77 5.86
CA SER A 110 2.60 -12.36 4.97
C SER A 110 1.98 -12.76 3.63
N TYR A 111 0.77 -13.32 3.62
CA TYR A 111 0.06 -13.65 2.40
C TYR A 111 -0.28 -12.41 1.56
N ILE A 112 -0.82 -11.36 2.20
CA ILE A 112 -1.13 -10.08 1.56
C ILE A 112 0.13 -9.44 0.97
N THR A 113 1.21 -9.38 1.76
CA THR A 113 2.52 -8.86 1.34
C THR A 113 3.03 -9.59 0.11
N ASN A 114 3.00 -10.92 0.09
CA ASN A 114 3.43 -11.70 -1.07
C ASN A 114 2.60 -11.37 -2.32
N LYS A 115 1.26 -11.30 -2.18
CA LYS A 115 0.36 -11.03 -3.32
C LYS A 115 0.51 -9.62 -3.86
N LEU A 116 0.60 -8.62 -2.99
CA LEU A 116 0.82 -7.25 -3.41
C LEU A 116 2.22 -7.06 -4.01
N SER A 117 3.25 -7.70 -3.44
CA SER A 117 4.61 -7.66 -3.99
C SER A 117 4.65 -8.16 -5.43
N ASP A 118 4.01 -9.30 -5.71
CA ASP A 118 3.89 -9.84 -7.07
C ASP A 118 3.13 -8.90 -8.01
N ALA A 119 2.06 -8.27 -7.50
CA ALA A 119 1.22 -7.35 -8.24
C ALA A 119 1.90 -6.00 -8.54
N THR A 120 3.03 -5.68 -7.88
CA THR A 120 3.85 -4.50 -8.19
C THR A 120 4.72 -4.67 -9.43
N TRP A 121 4.71 -5.85 -10.07
CA TRP A 121 5.42 -6.07 -11.33
C TRP A 121 4.91 -5.10 -12.42
N GLY A 122 5.82 -4.41 -13.08
CA GLY A 122 5.54 -3.33 -14.03
C GLY A 122 5.45 -1.95 -13.38
N ILE A 123 5.49 -1.87 -12.06
CA ILE A 123 5.44 -0.62 -11.28
C ILE A 123 6.75 -0.40 -10.49
N ASN A 124 7.35 -1.44 -9.93
CA ASN A 124 8.67 -1.29 -9.31
C ASN A 124 9.75 -0.94 -10.35
N GLN A 125 10.81 -0.28 -9.90
CA GLN A 125 11.84 0.29 -10.78
C GLN A 125 12.45 -0.77 -11.70
N ARG A 126 12.88 -1.90 -11.12
CA ARG A 126 13.52 -3.01 -11.85
C ARG A 126 12.67 -3.52 -13.03
N THR A 127 11.37 -3.71 -12.81
CA THR A 127 10.48 -4.24 -13.85
C THR A 127 10.07 -3.18 -14.87
N ARG A 128 10.00 -1.89 -14.48
CA ARG A 128 9.85 -0.79 -15.43
C ARG A 128 11.07 -0.63 -16.33
N GLU A 129 12.27 -0.69 -15.78
CA GLU A 129 13.51 -0.70 -16.57
C GLU A 129 13.55 -1.84 -17.58
N TYR A 130 13.04 -3.01 -17.21
CA TYR A 130 12.85 -4.12 -18.14
C TYR A 130 11.85 -3.78 -19.26
N LEU A 131 10.69 -3.20 -18.93
CA LEU A 131 9.70 -2.78 -19.93
C LEU A 131 10.23 -1.69 -20.88
N TYR A 132 11.07 -0.77 -20.40
CA TYR A 132 11.70 0.23 -21.25
C TYR A 132 12.63 -0.38 -22.31
N LYS A 133 13.23 -1.55 -22.02
CA LYS A 133 14.13 -2.28 -22.93
C LYS A 133 13.40 -3.18 -23.93
N ILE A 134 12.10 -3.40 -23.73
CA ILE A 134 11.27 -4.13 -24.69
C ILE A 134 10.84 -3.12 -25.75
N ASP A 135 11.28 -3.33 -26.99
CA ASP A 135 10.83 -2.57 -28.16
C ASP A 135 9.47 -3.08 -28.65
#